data_AF-A0A9D3Y338-F1
#
_entry.id   AF-A0A9D3Y338-F1
#
_cell.length_a   1.000
_cell.length_b   1.000
_cell.length_c   1.000
_cell.angle_alpha   90.00
_cell.angle_beta   90.00
_cell.angle_gamma   90.00
#
_symmetry.space_group_name_H-M   'P 1'
#
loop_
_entity.id
_entity.type
_entity.pdbx_description
1 polymer ?
#
loop_
_entity_poly.entity_id
_entity_poly.type
_entity_poly.pdbx_seq_one_letter_code
_entity_poly.pdbx_strand_id
1 'polypeptide(L)'
;MSISELALHSPQLDIQDECRCQSWLDIRLSSIFGTNLECRCQSLLDILPSSIFRTSVECRCQSWLDIRPSSIFGTSAKCRCQSWLDIRPSSIFGTSAECRSQSWLDIRPSSIFGTRAECRCQSWLDNRLSSIFGTSVVCRCHRWPDIRSSSILGTSAECRCQRKLDIRPSSIFGTSAECLCQSWFDIRSIYESSAECRCQS
;
A
#
# COMPACT_ATOMS: atom_id res chain seq x y z
N MET A 1 13.06 9.96 26.62
CA MET A 1 12.71 10.25 25.20
C MET A 1 14.01 10.16 24.41
N SER A 2 14.16 9.15 23.55
CA SER A 2 15.25 9.12 22.58
C SER A 2 14.63 9.57 21.26
N ILE A 3 14.94 10.80 20.88
CA ILE A 3 14.66 11.39 19.59
C ILE A 3 15.74 10.86 18.67
N SER A 4 15.39 9.99 17.74
CA SER A 4 16.32 9.50 16.71
C SER A 4 15.85 10.09 15.39
N GLU A 5 16.54 11.11 14.90
CA GLU A 5 16.36 11.62 13.53
C GLU A 5 17.58 11.13 12.75
N LEU A 6 17.37 10.20 11.82
CA LEU A 6 18.43 9.72 10.93
C LEU A 6 18.27 10.43 9.59
N ALA A 7 19.01 11.52 9.43
CA ALA A 7 19.10 12.27 8.17
C ALA A 7 20.43 11.95 7.48
N LEU A 8 20.52 10.79 6.80
CA LEU A 8 21.69 10.44 5.98
C LEU A 8 21.61 11.21 4.64
N HIS A 9 22.24 12.39 4.61
CA HIS A 9 22.41 13.21 3.40
C HIS A 9 23.77 12.93 2.73
N SER A 10 23.98 11.72 2.25
CA SER A 10 25.14 11.40 1.42
C SER A 10 24.69 10.59 0.21
N PRO A 11 25.18 10.89 -1.01
CA PRO A 11 24.89 10.08 -2.18
C PRO A 11 25.63 8.74 -2.03
N GLN A 12 25.05 7.85 -1.23
CA GLN A 12 25.48 6.46 -1.16
C GLN A 12 24.90 5.75 -2.37
N LEU A 13 25.73 4.93 -3.02
CA LEU A 13 25.35 4.16 -4.20
C LEU A 13 24.20 3.22 -3.84
N ASP A 14 24.28 2.56 -2.68
CA ASP A 14 23.23 1.73 -2.09
C ASP A 14 23.12 2.02 -0.60
N ILE A 15 21.91 2.00 -0.07
CA ILE A 15 21.64 2.13 1.36
C ILE A 15 20.92 0.87 1.84
N GLN A 16 21.46 0.24 2.88
CA GLN A 16 20.84 -0.86 3.61
C GLN A 16 20.88 -0.53 5.09
N ASP A 17 19.75 -0.14 5.67
CA ASP A 17 19.68 0.23 7.08
C ASP A 17 18.64 -0.60 7.83
N GLU A 18 19.04 -1.04 9.02
CA GLU A 18 18.15 -1.55 10.05
C GLU A 18 17.96 -0.49 11.14
N CYS A 19 16.73 -0.16 11.50
CA CYS A 19 16.45 0.84 12.52
C CYS A 19 15.53 0.33 13.63
N ARG A 20 15.76 0.82 14.84
CA ARG A 20 14.92 0.54 16.02
C ARG A 20 14.65 1.81 16.80
N CYS A 21 13.39 2.04 17.16
CA CYS A 21 12.99 3.16 18.01
C CYS A 21 11.93 2.78 19.04
N GLN A 22 11.90 3.56 20.13
CA GLN A 22 10.89 3.44 21.18
C GLN A 22 9.78 4.48 21.00
N SER A 23 10.14 5.76 20.88
CA SER A 23 9.16 6.86 20.80
C SER A 23 8.83 7.23 19.36
N TRP A 24 9.83 7.66 18.60
CA TRP A 24 9.64 8.11 17.24
C TRP A 24 10.89 7.87 16.42
N LEU A 25 10.73 7.85 15.09
CA LEU A 25 11.80 7.87 14.12
C LEU A 25 11.28 8.48 12.82
N ASP A 26 12.00 9.48 12.31
CA ASP A 26 11.86 10.02 10.96
C ASP A 26 13.11 9.63 10.18
N ILE A 27 12.93 9.01 9.01
CA ILE A 27 14.00 8.62 8.09
C ILE A 27 13.74 9.24 6.73
N ARG A 28 14.75 9.95 6.23
CA ARG A 28 14.78 10.46 4.86
C ARG A 28 16.07 10.04 4.21
N LEU A 29 15.94 9.25 3.15
CA LEU A 29 17.08 8.71 2.42
C LEU A 29 16.94 9.00 0.94
N SER A 30 18.08 9.20 0.30
CA SER A 30 18.20 9.33 -1.15
C SER A 30 19.43 8.56 -1.62
N SER A 31 19.24 7.68 -2.59
CA SER A 31 20.33 6.92 -3.23
C SER A 31 20.17 6.96 -4.75
N ILE A 32 21.24 6.67 -5.47
CA ILE A 32 21.15 6.45 -6.91
C ILE A 32 20.63 5.03 -7.18
N PHE A 33 21.28 3.98 -6.67
CA PHE A 33 20.91 2.61 -7.01
C PHE A 33 19.75 2.12 -6.14
N GLY A 34 20.02 1.77 -4.89
CA GLY A 34 19.05 1.13 -4.02
C GLY A 34 18.88 1.82 -2.68
N THR A 35 17.65 1.77 -2.16
CA THR A 35 17.38 1.91 -0.72
C THR A 35 16.65 0.65 -0.24
N ASN A 36 17.18 0.01 0.80
CA ASN A 36 16.52 -1.08 1.51
C ASN A 36 16.46 -0.72 3.00
N LEU A 37 15.25 -0.63 3.55
CA LEU A 37 15.04 -0.23 4.93
C LEU A 37 14.26 -1.28 5.69
N GLU A 38 14.79 -1.65 6.86
CA GLU A 38 14.12 -2.54 7.81
C GLU A 38 13.96 -1.84 9.17
N CYS A 39 12.77 -1.29 9.43
CA CYS A 39 12.56 -0.47 10.63
C CYS A 39 11.53 -1.05 11.59
N ARG A 40 11.80 -0.94 12.89
CA ARG A 40 10.87 -1.32 13.96
C ARG A 40 10.71 -0.19 14.97
N CYS A 41 9.48 0.29 15.16
CA CYS A 41 9.18 1.27 16.20
C CYS A 41 8.07 0.80 17.14
N GLN A 42 8.09 1.27 18.39
CA GLN A 42 6.94 1.05 19.27
C GLN A 42 5.82 2.07 19.01
N SER A 43 6.15 3.35 18.79
CA SER A 43 5.12 4.40 18.72
C SER A 43 4.96 5.02 17.34
N LEU A 44 5.85 5.89 16.87
CA LEU A 44 5.70 6.59 15.60
C LEU A 44 6.85 6.28 14.65
N LEU A 45 6.55 6.00 13.39
CA LEU A 45 7.54 5.80 12.35
C LEU A 45 7.08 6.50 11.07
N ASP A 46 7.91 7.43 10.59
CA ASP A 46 7.73 8.15 9.33
C ASP A 46 8.96 7.92 8.44
N ILE A 47 8.77 7.39 7.22
CA ILE A 47 9.90 7.04 6.35
C ILE A 47 9.63 7.42 4.90
N LEU A 48 10.52 8.25 4.36
CA LEU A 48 10.50 8.75 2.99
C LEU A 48 11.81 8.42 2.27
N PRO A 49 12.06 7.15 1.91
CA PRO A 49 13.22 6.78 1.12
C PRO A 49 12.95 7.00 -0.37
N SER A 50 14.00 7.42 -1.07
CA SER A 50 13.99 7.65 -2.50
C SER A 50 15.21 7.04 -3.17
N SER A 51 15.03 6.50 -4.37
CA SER A 51 16.14 6.04 -5.21
C SER A 51 15.84 6.25 -6.69
N ILE A 52 16.82 6.06 -7.58
CA ILE A 52 16.51 5.94 -9.01
C ILE A 52 16.07 4.51 -9.30
N PHE A 53 16.83 3.48 -8.91
CA PHE A 53 16.56 2.12 -9.38
C PHE A 53 15.58 1.33 -8.50
N ARG A 54 15.80 1.23 -7.19
CA ARG A 54 14.93 0.39 -6.35
C ARG A 54 14.80 0.90 -4.93
N THR A 55 13.55 1.01 -4.48
CA THR A 55 13.24 1.33 -3.08
C THR A 55 12.43 0.20 -2.47
N SER A 56 12.96 -0.41 -1.41
CA SER A 56 12.33 -1.45 -0.63
C SER A 56 12.24 -1.05 0.83
N VAL A 57 11.06 -1.21 1.42
CA VAL A 57 10.83 -0.89 2.83
C VAL A 57 10.07 -2.02 3.50
N GLU A 58 10.65 -2.61 4.54
CA GLU A 58 9.95 -3.48 5.49
C GLU A 58 9.86 -2.81 6.86
N CYS A 59 8.64 -2.50 7.31
CA CYS A 59 8.46 -1.74 8.55
C CYS A 59 7.40 -2.31 9.48
N ARG A 60 7.68 -2.21 10.77
CA ARG A 60 6.75 -2.62 11.84
C ARG A 60 6.60 -1.51 12.87
N CYS A 61 5.37 -1.14 13.17
CA CYS A 61 5.05 -0.21 14.24
C CYS A 61 3.87 -0.70 15.10
N GLN A 62 3.72 -0.25 16.34
CA GLN A 62 2.49 -0.54 17.10
C GLN A 62 1.44 0.55 16.88
N SER A 63 1.81 1.82 17.00
CA SER A 63 0.82 2.91 16.97
C SER A 63 0.63 3.49 15.57
N TRP A 64 1.64 4.14 15.00
CA TRP A 64 1.48 4.89 13.75
C TRP A 64 2.66 4.66 12.81
N LEU A 65 2.36 4.42 11.55
CA LEU A 65 3.33 4.13 10.50
C LEU A 65 2.91 4.85 9.22
N ASP A 66 3.70 5.82 8.77
CA ASP A 66 3.57 6.53 7.48
C ASP A 66 4.81 6.24 6.63
N ILE A 67 4.64 5.65 5.44
CA ILE A 67 5.76 5.21 4.59
C ILE A 67 5.48 5.63 3.16
N ARG A 68 6.37 6.45 2.59
CA ARG A 68 6.22 7.02 1.25
C ARG A 68 7.47 6.78 0.40
N PRO A 69 7.76 5.51 0.08
CA PRO A 69 8.92 5.15 -0.70
C PRO A 69 8.71 5.54 -2.16
N SER A 70 9.77 6.02 -2.80
CA SER A 70 9.71 6.42 -4.20
C SER A 70 10.91 5.91 -4.98
N SER A 71 10.70 5.59 -6.25
CA SER A 71 11.79 5.26 -7.18
C SER A 71 11.41 5.54 -8.64
N ILE A 72 12.34 5.40 -9.57
CA ILE A 72 12.00 5.30 -11.00
C ILE A 72 11.67 3.85 -11.35
N PHE A 73 12.54 2.89 -11.01
CA PHE A 73 12.49 1.51 -11.53
C PHE A 73 12.00 0.42 -10.55
N GLY A 74 11.29 0.77 -9.50
CA GLY A 74 10.56 -0.22 -8.70
C GLY A 74 10.49 0.12 -7.23
N THR A 75 9.27 0.12 -6.71
CA THR A 75 9.01 0.41 -5.30
C THR A 75 8.22 -0.72 -4.65
N SER A 76 8.72 -1.22 -3.52
CA SER A 76 8.04 -2.23 -2.71
C SER A 76 7.95 -1.81 -1.25
N ALA A 77 6.75 -1.90 -0.66
CA ALA A 77 6.52 -1.66 0.75
C ALA A 77 5.86 -2.87 1.41
N LYS A 78 6.48 -3.42 2.46
CA LYS A 78 5.94 -4.51 3.30
C LYS A 78 5.77 -4.02 4.73
N CYS A 79 4.56 -3.63 5.09
CA CYS A 79 4.36 -2.87 6.33
C CYS A 79 3.31 -3.49 7.25
N ARG A 80 3.59 -3.47 8.56
CA ARG A 80 2.67 -3.92 9.59
C ARG A 80 2.53 -2.88 10.69
N CYS A 81 1.30 -2.47 10.97
CA CYS A 81 0.97 -1.66 12.14
C CYS A 81 -0.11 -2.35 12.98
N GLN A 82 -0.22 -2.06 14.28
CA GLN A 82 -1.41 -2.45 15.03
C GLN A 82 -2.53 -1.43 14.83
N SER A 83 -2.25 -0.14 15.00
CA SER A 83 -3.29 0.87 14.99
C SER A 83 -3.46 1.52 13.62
N TRP A 84 -2.53 2.36 13.18
CA TRP A 84 -2.68 3.17 11.97
C TRP A 84 -1.53 2.97 10.99
N LEU A 85 -1.87 2.70 9.75
CA LEU A 85 -0.93 2.45 8.66
C LEU A 85 -1.33 3.26 7.43
N ASP A 86 -0.48 4.18 6.99
CA ASP A 86 -0.60 4.95 5.74
C ASP A 86 0.62 4.65 4.85
N ILE A 87 0.41 4.08 3.67
CA ILE A 87 1.49 3.65 2.77
C ILE A 87 1.21 4.19 1.37
N ARG A 88 2.13 5.02 0.86
CA ARG A 88 1.99 5.71 -0.44
C ARG A 88 3.21 5.51 -1.33
N PRO A 89 3.49 4.28 -1.77
CA PRO A 89 4.63 3.99 -2.61
C PRO A 89 4.38 4.52 -4.02
N SER A 90 5.42 5.06 -4.65
CA SER A 90 5.33 5.56 -6.02
C SER A 90 6.50 5.10 -6.86
N SER A 91 6.26 4.87 -8.15
CA SER A 91 7.32 4.63 -9.12
C SER A 91 6.90 5.03 -10.54
N ILE A 92 7.83 5.02 -11.49
CA ILE A 92 7.45 4.97 -12.90
C ILE A 92 7.15 3.51 -13.27
N PHE A 93 8.07 2.59 -12.95
CA PHE A 93 7.98 1.18 -13.28
C PHE A 93 7.78 0.32 -12.05
N GLY A 94 6.54 -0.13 -11.83
CA GLY A 94 6.21 -1.17 -10.86
C GLY A 94 6.14 -0.68 -9.43
N THR A 95 4.93 -0.68 -8.88
CA THR A 95 4.71 -0.41 -7.46
C THR A 95 3.98 -1.57 -6.80
N SER A 96 4.49 -2.02 -5.65
CA SER A 96 3.86 -3.07 -4.84
C SER A 96 3.75 -2.67 -3.37
N ALA A 97 2.60 -2.96 -2.76
CA ALA A 97 2.37 -2.78 -1.33
C ALA A 97 1.75 -4.04 -0.71
N GLU A 98 2.38 -4.60 0.32
CA GLU A 98 1.84 -5.69 1.13
C GLU A 98 1.68 -5.20 2.57
N CYS A 99 0.45 -4.94 3.00
CA CYS A 99 0.20 -4.17 4.20
C CYS A 99 -0.82 -4.82 5.13
N ARG A 100 -0.52 -4.76 6.44
CA ARG A 100 -1.38 -5.30 7.49
C ARG A 100 -1.59 -4.31 8.62
N SER A 101 -2.85 -4.04 8.95
CA SER A 101 -3.24 -3.29 10.15
C SER A 101 -4.30 -4.04 10.96
N GLN A 102 -4.46 -3.73 12.25
CA GLN A 102 -5.64 -4.19 13.00
C GLN A 102 -6.75 -3.14 12.93
N SER A 103 -6.43 -1.85 13.08
CA SER A 103 -7.46 -0.81 13.13
C SER A 103 -7.67 -0.12 11.78
N TRP A 104 -6.71 0.69 11.34
CA TRP A 104 -6.83 1.53 10.15
C TRP A 104 -5.70 1.28 9.16
N LEU A 105 -6.07 1.20 7.88
CA LEU A 105 -5.15 0.95 6.77
C LEU A 105 -5.55 1.84 5.59
N ASP A 106 -4.70 2.80 5.21
CA ASP A 106 -4.82 3.64 4.01
C ASP A 106 -3.65 3.33 3.07
N ILE A 107 -3.93 2.87 1.86
CA ILE A 107 -2.93 2.38 0.91
C ILE A 107 -3.15 3.06 -0.44
N ARG A 108 -2.16 3.84 -0.88
CA ARG A 108 -2.26 4.65 -2.11
C ARG A 108 -1.07 4.47 -3.05
N PRO A 109 -0.83 3.26 -3.55
CA PRO A 109 0.27 3.02 -4.46
C PRO A 109 -0.05 3.60 -5.84
N SER A 110 0.97 4.15 -6.49
CA SER A 110 0.85 4.71 -7.84
C SER A 110 2.03 4.31 -8.70
N SER A 111 1.78 4.12 -10.00
CA SER A 111 2.84 3.93 -10.99
C SER A 111 2.39 4.35 -12.38
N ILE A 112 3.30 4.43 -13.34
CA ILE A 112 2.90 4.40 -14.75
C ILE A 112 2.65 2.94 -15.16
N PHE A 113 3.61 2.06 -14.87
CA PHE A 113 3.57 0.65 -15.27
C PHE A 113 3.35 -0.26 -14.07
N GLY A 114 2.12 -0.71 -13.85
CA GLY A 114 1.80 -1.79 -12.92
C GLY A 114 1.77 -1.37 -11.45
N THR A 115 0.57 -1.43 -10.87
CA THR A 115 0.38 -1.21 -9.44
C THR A 115 -0.30 -2.42 -8.80
N ARG A 116 0.28 -2.97 -7.73
CA ARG A 116 -0.30 -4.07 -6.95
C ARG A 116 -0.42 -3.69 -5.47
N ALA A 117 -1.56 -4.01 -4.86
CA ALA A 117 -1.72 -3.95 -3.40
C ALA A 117 -2.30 -5.24 -2.83
N GLU A 118 -1.71 -5.72 -1.74
CA GLU A 118 -2.22 -6.83 -0.93
C GLU A 118 -2.46 -6.32 0.50
N CYS A 119 -3.73 -6.24 0.90
CA CYS A 119 -4.12 -5.57 2.13
C CYS A 119 -4.88 -6.49 3.08
N ARG A 120 -4.51 -6.45 4.36
CA ARG A 120 -5.24 -7.13 5.45
C ARG A 120 -5.56 -6.17 6.58
N CYS A 121 -6.84 -6.01 6.90
CA CYS A 121 -7.28 -5.19 8.03
C CYS A 121 -8.38 -5.89 8.86
N GLN A 122 -8.57 -5.50 10.12
CA GLN A 122 -9.76 -5.91 10.88
C GLN A 122 -10.87 -4.87 10.77
N SER A 123 -10.56 -3.58 10.95
CA SER A 123 -11.62 -2.57 11.05
C SER A 123 -11.83 -1.79 9.75
N TRP A 124 -10.91 -0.92 9.37
CA TRP A 124 -11.10 0.02 8.26
C TRP A 124 -9.97 -0.06 7.25
N LEU A 125 -10.35 -0.17 5.98
CA LEU A 125 -9.43 -0.24 4.86
C LEU A 125 -9.86 0.76 3.78
N ASP A 126 -9.02 1.73 3.44
CA ASP A 126 -9.13 2.57 2.23
C ASP A 126 -7.97 2.19 1.29
N ASN A 127 -8.28 1.74 0.07
CA ASN A 127 -7.29 1.48 -0.97
C ASN A 127 -7.57 2.36 -2.17
N ARG A 128 -6.55 3.11 -2.62
CA ARG A 128 -6.61 3.93 -3.82
C ARG A 128 -5.44 3.65 -4.72
N LEU A 129 -5.64 2.76 -5.69
CA LEU A 129 -4.61 2.36 -6.62
C LEU A 129 -4.78 3.11 -7.93
N SER A 130 -3.66 3.55 -8.51
CA SER A 130 -3.66 4.10 -9.86
C SER A 130 -2.47 3.59 -10.66
N SER A 131 -2.72 3.34 -11.94
CA SER A 131 -1.66 3.21 -12.95
C SER A 131 -2.15 3.58 -14.34
N ILE A 132 -1.25 3.63 -15.32
CA ILE A 132 -1.64 3.62 -16.73
C ILE A 132 -1.84 2.17 -17.17
N PHE A 133 -0.85 1.32 -16.89
CA PHE A 133 -0.82 -0.08 -17.30
C PHE A 133 -1.04 -1.00 -16.10
N GLY A 134 -2.26 -1.50 -15.90
CA GLY A 134 -2.55 -2.56 -14.95
C GLY A 134 -2.63 -2.11 -13.49
N THR A 135 -3.79 -2.27 -12.88
CA THR A 135 -3.91 -2.24 -11.41
C THR A 135 -4.46 -3.57 -10.91
N SER A 136 -3.95 -4.03 -9.77
CA SER A 136 -4.42 -5.24 -9.10
C SER A 136 -4.50 -5.01 -7.59
N VAL A 137 -5.65 -5.30 -7.01
CA VAL A 137 -5.85 -5.23 -5.56
C VAL A 137 -6.38 -6.56 -5.04
N VAL A 138 -5.75 -7.06 -3.98
CA VAL A 138 -6.26 -8.17 -3.19
C VAL A 138 -6.48 -7.67 -1.77
N CYS A 139 -7.72 -7.75 -1.28
CA CYS A 139 -8.07 -7.19 0.01
C CYS A 139 -8.84 -8.17 0.90
N ARG A 140 -8.48 -8.19 2.19
CA ARG A 140 -9.24 -8.89 3.24
C ARG A 140 -9.45 -7.94 4.41
N CYS A 141 -10.68 -7.49 4.63
CA CYS A 141 -11.01 -6.60 5.72
C CYS A 141 -12.28 -7.09 6.42
N HIS A 142 -12.27 -7.27 7.74
CA HIS A 142 -13.44 -7.84 8.43
C HIS A 142 -14.64 -6.88 8.37
N ARG A 143 -14.45 -5.59 8.70
CA ARG A 143 -15.59 -4.66 8.78
C ARG A 143 -15.79 -3.84 7.50
N TRP A 144 -14.87 -2.92 7.17
CA TRP A 144 -15.14 -1.86 6.19
C TRP A 144 -13.99 -1.64 5.20
N PRO A 145 -13.95 -2.37 4.09
CA PRO A 145 -13.17 -1.98 2.90
C PRO A 145 -13.88 -0.98 1.97
N ASP A 146 -13.22 0.14 1.66
CA ASP A 146 -13.47 1.05 0.50
C ASP A 146 -12.28 0.91 -0.46
N ILE A 147 -12.55 0.43 -1.67
CA ILE A 147 -11.53 0.08 -2.65
C ILE A 147 -11.79 0.84 -3.94
N ARG A 148 -10.83 1.65 -4.36
CA ARG A 148 -10.87 2.40 -5.63
C ARG A 148 -9.61 2.08 -6.40
N SER A 149 -9.75 1.44 -7.55
CA SER A 149 -8.61 1.05 -8.37
C SER A 149 -8.88 1.51 -9.79
N SER A 150 -7.95 2.23 -10.38
CA SER A 150 -8.13 2.79 -11.71
C SER A 150 -6.89 2.58 -12.57
N SER A 151 -7.10 2.12 -13.80
CA SER A 151 -6.06 2.11 -14.83
C SER A 151 -6.62 2.54 -16.18
N ILE A 152 -5.75 2.67 -17.19
CA ILE A 152 -6.20 2.69 -18.59
C ILE A 152 -6.37 1.25 -19.07
N LEU A 153 -5.36 0.41 -18.82
CA LEU A 153 -5.25 -0.95 -19.32
C LEU A 153 -5.33 -1.97 -18.18
N GLY A 154 -6.51 -2.51 -17.91
CA GLY A 154 -6.69 -3.62 -16.99
C GLY A 154 -6.78 -3.19 -15.53
N THR A 155 -7.91 -3.52 -14.88
CA THR A 155 -8.05 -3.41 -13.43
C THR A 155 -8.61 -4.71 -12.89
N SER A 156 -7.94 -5.31 -11.90
CA SER A 156 -8.45 -6.48 -11.17
C SER A 156 -8.60 -6.19 -9.69
N ALA A 157 -9.71 -6.65 -9.10
CA ALA A 157 -9.97 -6.48 -7.68
C ALA A 157 -10.56 -7.74 -7.05
N GLU A 158 -9.84 -8.33 -6.10
CA GLU A 158 -10.28 -9.50 -5.33
C GLU A 158 -10.44 -9.13 -3.85
N CYS A 159 -11.68 -9.06 -3.37
CA CYS A 159 -11.97 -8.49 -2.05
C CYS A 159 -12.91 -9.34 -1.20
N ARG A 160 -12.53 -9.50 0.08
CA ARG A 160 -13.34 -10.24 1.07
C ARG A 160 -13.62 -9.43 2.32
N CYS A 161 -14.88 -9.43 2.78
CA CYS A 161 -15.30 -8.89 4.06
C CYS A 161 -16.38 -9.67 4.80
N GLN A 162 -16.63 -9.29 6.05
CA GLN A 162 -17.80 -9.76 6.81
C GLN A 162 -18.93 -8.73 6.76
N ARG A 163 -18.65 -7.43 6.98
CA ARG A 163 -19.72 -6.43 7.09
C ARG A 163 -20.06 -5.72 5.79
N LYS A 164 -19.25 -4.75 5.34
CA LYS A 164 -19.62 -3.88 4.22
C LYS A 164 -18.43 -3.63 3.30
N LEU A 165 -18.58 -3.94 2.01
CA LEU A 165 -17.63 -3.62 0.94
C LEU A 165 -18.14 -2.50 0.04
N ASP A 166 -17.32 -1.49 -0.22
CA ASP A 166 -17.48 -0.56 -1.36
C ASP A 166 -16.29 -0.79 -2.30
N ILE A 167 -16.56 -1.14 -3.55
CA ILE A 167 -15.52 -1.40 -4.55
C ILE A 167 -15.83 -0.70 -5.87
N ARG A 168 -14.85 0.06 -6.36
CA ARG A 168 -14.95 0.88 -7.57
C ARG A 168 -13.73 0.65 -8.46
N PRO A 169 -13.63 -0.53 -9.09
CA PRO A 169 -12.60 -0.78 -10.07
C PRO A 169 -13.01 -0.14 -11.40
N SER A 170 -12.08 0.53 -12.06
CA SER A 170 -12.31 1.14 -13.37
C SER A 170 -11.13 0.97 -14.29
N SER A 171 -11.41 0.75 -15.57
CA SER A 171 -10.43 0.85 -16.64
C SER A 171 -11.10 1.19 -17.96
N ILE A 172 -10.33 1.63 -18.96
CA ILE A 172 -10.84 1.76 -20.32
C ILE A 172 -10.92 0.36 -20.96
N PHE A 173 -9.93 -0.48 -20.68
CA PHE A 173 -9.81 -1.81 -21.27
C PHE A 173 -9.74 -2.89 -20.19
N GLY A 174 -10.86 -3.59 -19.97
CA GLY A 174 -10.94 -4.78 -19.14
C GLY A 174 -10.93 -4.52 -17.64
N THR A 175 -12.10 -4.65 -17.01
CA THR A 175 -12.21 -4.62 -15.55
C THR A 175 -12.68 -5.99 -15.03
N SER A 176 -11.99 -6.54 -14.03
CA SER A 176 -12.44 -7.73 -13.30
C SER A 176 -12.60 -7.47 -11.80
N ALA A 177 -13.68 -7.96 -11.21
CA ALA A 177 -13.93 -7.85 -9.78
C ALA A 177 -14.49 -9.15 -9.22
N GLU A 178 -13.82 -9.73 -8.22
CA GLU A 178 -14.30 -10.86 -7.44
C GLU A 178 -14.48 -10.42 -5.99
N CYS A 179 -15.72 -10.47 -5.49
CA CYS A 179 -16.03 -9.96 -4.17
C CYS A 179 -16.86 -10.93 -3.34
N LEU A 180 -16.50 -11.10 -2.07
CA LEU A 180 -17.27 -11.85 -1.10
C LEU A 180 -17.50 -11.00 0.15
N CYS A 181 -18.75 -10.69 0.47
CA CYS A 181 -19.09 -10.13 1.77
C CYS A 181 -20.19 -10.94 2.45
N GLN A 182 -20.32 -10.91 3.78
CA GLN A 182 -21.43 -11.62 4.43
C GLN A 182 -22.69 -10.76 4.48
N SER A 183 -22.57 -9.47 4.82
CA SER A 183 -23.73 -8.60 5.00
C SER A 183 -24.07 -7.73 3.80
N TRP A 184 -23.12 -6.96 3.24
CA TRP A 184 -23.44 -5.98 2.20
C TRP A 184 -22.26 -5.67 1.27
N PHE A 185 -22.55 -5.38 -0.01
CA PHE A 185 -21.59 -4.79 -0.94
C PHE A 185 -22.23 -3.71 -1.83
N ASP A 186 -21.42 -2.76 -2.31
CA ASP A 186 -21.68 -1.87 -3.44
C ASP A 186 -20.51 -1.94 -4.41
N ILE A 187 -20.85 -2.08 -5.69
CA ILE A 187 -19.87 -2.18 -6.78
C ILE A 187 -20.25 -1.20 -7.89
N ARG A 188 -19.27 -0.39 -8.31
CA ARG A 188 -19.42 0.51 -9.45
C ARG A 188 -18.23 0.38 -10.39
N SER A 189 -18.46 -0.23 -11.55
CA SER A 189 -17.47 -0.37 -12.62
C SER A 189 -17.88 0.43 -13.86
N ILE A 190 -16.88 0.81 -14.66
CA ILE A 190 -17.06 1.55 -15.91
C ILE A 190 -16.36 0.74 -17.01
N TYR A 191 -17.09 0.45 -18.08
CA TYR A 191 -16.62 -0.20 -19.32
C TYR A 191 -16.09 -1.65 -19.18
N GLU A 192 -16.45 -2.49 -20.17
CA GLU A 192 -15.98 -3.88 -20.37
C GLU A 192 -15.62 -4.63 -19.07
N SER A 193 -16.63 -4.83 -18.21
CA SER A 193 -16.43 -5.35 -16.86
C SER A 193 -17.01 -6.74 -16.65
N SER A 194 -16.21 -7.63 -16.06
CA SER A 194 -16.67 -8.88 -15.44
C SER A 194 -16.68 -8.70 -13.92
N ALA A 195 -17.80 -8.99 -13.26
CA ALA A 195 -17.92 -8.88 -11.81
C ALA A 195 -18.66 -10.10 -11.22
N GLU A 196 -17.99 -10.80 -10.31
CA GLU A 196 -18.53 -11.89 -9.51
C GLU A 196 -18.56 -11.50 -8.02
N CYS A 197 -19.65 -10.85 -7.60
CA CYS A 197 -19.83 -10.39 -6.22
C CYS A 197 -20.94 -11.20 -5.53
N ARG A 198 -20.67 -11.76 -4.34
CA ARG A 198 -21.65 -12.54 -3.58
C ARG A 198 -21.78 -12.06 -2.13
N CYS A 199 -23.03 -12.08 -1.64
CA CYS A 199 -23.34 -12.03 -0.22
C CYS A 199 -23.55 -13.45 0.33
N GLN A 200 -22.81 -13.85 1.36
CA GLN A 200 -23.06 -15.10 2.11
C GLN A 200 -23.76 -14.77 3.43
N SER A 201 -25.08 -14.96 3.44
CA SER A 201 -25.91 -14.87 4.65
C SER A 201 -25.71 -16.08 5.56
#